data_AF-A0A150R1M5-F1
#
_entry.id   AF-A0A150R1M5-F1
#
_cell.length_a   1.000
_cell.length_b   1.000
_cell.length_c   1.000
_cell.angle_alpha   90.00
_cell.angle_beta   90.00
_cell.angle_gamma   90.00
#
_symmetry.space_group_name_H-M   'P 1'
#
loop_
_entity.id
_entity.type
_entity.pdbx_description
1 polymer ?
#
loop_
_entity_poly.entity_id
_entity_poly.type
_entity_poly.pdbx_seq_one_letter_code
_entity_poly.pdbx_strand_id
1 'polypeptide(L)'
;MQVVLPIVLGLIAVACGAGAVFLLMQATQLRRQLQDANQHIEALRQAKSQLDQTRAQFGQLQQALDIARSEDRQKVDWLDAQQKEIDWYKAELESRPKITQKRYKILTLGIKWTGKTSLTLKWANPLVDLGTLQGTKIERYERTVSHVLTKEVLTEHVFEIGDWGGEHIVDAQQELIMEEIHGLLMVVDLAGKDGQKLEPSRIQEQLREFQAQSLQFFFSPKTLASCKAVVLFINKSDVLSGTPAEVEKEARGYYKPLIDSLERYKNNIDIRVLVGSASYGHSTHHLFSHFVERILPKNAYDPQLLQRMKQDMGPNPALARTAQLPAPQLPQPLPQQVRPNVR
;
A
#
# COMPACT_ATOMS: atom_id res chain seq x y z
N MET A 1 -11.44 49.25 -134.92
CA MET A 1 -12.09 49.11 -133.61
C MET A 1 -11.92 47.65 -133.15
N GLN A 2 -10.73 47.24 -132.68
CA GLN A 2 -10.48 45.82 -132.31
C GLN A 2 -9.32 45.58 -131.30
N VAL A 3 -8.76 46.61 -130.64
CA VAL A 3 -7.56 46.44 -129.76
C VAL A 3 -7.82 46.76 -128.27
N VAL A 4 -9.02 47.21 -127.90
CA VAL A 4 -9.29 47.70 -126.52
C VAL A 4 -9.71 46.59 -125.54
N LEU A 5 -10.28 45.48 -126.02
CA LEU A 5 -10.85 44.43 -125.16
C LEU A 5 -9.81 43.60 -124.35
N PRO A 6 -8.64 43.18 -124.90
CA PRO A 6 -7.72 42.32 -124.15
C PRO A 6 -6.92 43.08 -123.07
N ILE A 7 -6.70 44.39 -123.25
CA ILE A 7 -5.98 45.23 -122.27
C ILE A 7 -6.86 45.49 -121.03
N VAL A 8 -8.16 45.69 -121.22
CA VAL A 8 -9.12 45.90 -120.12
C VAL A 8 -9.30 44.62 -119.30
N LEU A 9 -9.37 43.45 -119.95
CA LEU A 9 -9.45 42.16 -119.25
C LEU A 9 -8.16 41.81 -118.48
N GLY A 10 -6.98 42.15 -119.02
CA GLY A 10 -5.69 41.96 -118.32
C GLY A 10 -5.55 42.86 -117.08
N LEU A 11 -5.99 44.12 -117.15
CA LEU A 11 -5.97 45.04 -116.01
C LEU A 11 -6.93 44.65 -114.89
N ILE A 12 -8.12 44.12 -115.24
CA ILE A 12 -9.08 43.61 -114.25
C ILE A 12 -8.54 42.36 -113.57
N ALA A 13 -7.87 41.46 -114.30
CA ALA A 13 -7.26 40.26 -113.72
C ALA A 13 -6.11 40.59 -112.75
N VAL A 14 -5.25 41.57 -113.08
CA VAL A 14 -4.17 42.04 -112.20
C VAL A 14 -4.72 42.79 -110.98
N ALA A 15 -5.76 43.62 -111.16
CA ALA A 15 -6.41 44.31 -110.05
C ALA A 15 -7.12 43.34 -109.08
N CYS A 16 -7.79 42.31 -109.60
CA CYS A 16 -8.39 41.24 -108.79
C CYS A 16 -7.32 40.36 -108.11
N GLY A 17 -6.21 40.07 -108.79
CA GLY A 17 -5.08 39.32 -108.21
C GLY A 17 -4.38 40.08 -107.07
N ALA A 18 -4.12 41.38 -107.25
CA ALA A 18 -3.52 42.22 -106.23
C ALA A 18 -4.46 42.42 -105.01
N GLY A 19 -5.76 42.58 -105.26
CA GLY A 19 -6.77 42.64 -104.19
C GLY A 19 -6.87 41.35 -103.38
N ALA A 20 -6.80 40.19 -104.05
CA ALA A 20 -6.80 38.89 -103.38
C ALA A 20 -5.53 38.67 -102.52
N VAL A 21 -4.36 39.07 -103.01
CA VAL A 21 -3.10 38.98 -102.23
C VAL A 21 -3.11 39.93 -101.03
N PHE A 22 -3.63 41.14 -101.17
CA PHE A 22 -3.78 42.09 -100.05
C PHE A 22 -4.75 41.55 -98.98
N LEU A 23 -5.89 40.98 -99.39
CA LEU A 23 -6.83 40.34 -98.47
C LEU A 23 -6.24 39.10 -97.78
N LEU A 24 -5.40 38.31 -98.47
CA LEU A 24 -4.69 37.18 -97.87
C LEU A 24 -3.59 37.63 -96.90
N MET A 25 -2.86 38.70 -97.19
CA MET A 25 -1.90 39.30 -96.27
C MET A 25 -2.60 39.88 -95.02
N GLN A 26 -3.73 40.56 -95.22
CA GLN A 26 -4.52 41.09 -94.11
C GLN A 26 -5.14 39.96 -93.28
N ALA A 27 -5.61 38.88 -93.91
CA ALA A 27 -6.12 37.69 -93.23
C ALA A 27 -5.03 36.93 -92.45
N THR A 28 -3.80 36.87 -92.96
CA THR A 28 -2.67 36.26 -92.24
C THR A 28 -2.18 37.11 -91.08
N GLN A 29 -2.21 38.45 -91.23
CA GLN A 29 -1.89 39.38 -90.15
C GLN A 29 -2.96 39.35 -89.04
N LEU A 30 -4.25 39.31 -89.40
CA LEU A 30 -5.33 39.09 -88.43
C LEU A 30 -5.25 37.73 -87.75
N ARG A 31 -4.90 36.66 -88.48
CA ARG A 31 -4.69 35.34 -87.88
C ARG A 31 -3.55 35.33 -86.88
N ARG A 32 -2.44 36.02 -87.17
CA ARG A 32 -1.34 36.20 -86.20
C ARG A 32 -1.80 36.98 -84.98
N GLN A 33 -2.51 38.09 -85.16
CA GLN A 33 -3.06 38.86 -84.04
C GLN A 33 -4.07 38.06 -83.20
N LEU A 34 -4.90 37.22 -83.83
CA LEU A 34 -5.81 36.31 -83.12
C LEU A 34 -5.05 35.19 -82.40
N GLN A 35 -3.95 34.68 -82.97
CA GLN A 35 -3.10 33.69 -82.31
C GLN A 35 -2.38 34.30 -81.09
N ASP A 36 -1.80 35.48 -81.22
CA ASP A 36 -1.15 36.20 -80.12
C ASP A 36 -2.18 36.57 -79.03
N ALA A 37 -3.36 37.05 -79.42
CA ALA A 37 -4.45 37.34 -78.48
C ALA A 37 -4.94 36.08 -77.76
N ASN A 38 -5.07 34.95 -78.46
CA ASN A 38 -5.43 33.67 -77.85
C ASN A 38 -4.36 33.18 -76.87
N GLN A 39 -3.07 33.31 -77.22
CA GLN A 39 -1.97 32.99 -76.31
C GLN A 39 -1.97 33.88 -75.06
N HIS A 40 -2.27 35.17 -75.20
CA HIS A 40 -2.41 36.08 -74.06
C HIS A 40 -3.63 35.75 -73.19
N ILE A 41 -4.76 35.35 -73.80
CA ILE A 41 -5.94 34.92 -73.06
C ILE A 41 -5.65 33.62 -72.28
N GLU A 42 -4.92 32.68 -72.88
CA GLU A 42 -4.49 31.45 -72.22
C GLU A 42 -3.51 31.73 -71.07
N ALA A 43 -2.54 32.62 -71.26
CA ALA A 43 -1.61 33.04 -70.21
C ALA A 43 -2.33 33.73 -69.05
N LEU A 44 -3.32 34.59 -69.33
CA LEU A 44 -4.15 35.23 -68.30
C LEU A 44 -5.04 34.24 -67.58
N ARG A 45 -5.59 33.24 -68.27
CA ARG A 45 -6.35 32.15 -67.64
C ARG A 45 -5.47 31.30 -66.72
N GLN A 46 -4.24 31.00 -67.14
CA GLN A 46 -3.27 30.28 -66.31
C GLN A 46 -2.85 31.12 -65.09
N ALA A 47 -2.56 32.40 -65.27
CA ALA A 47 -2.23 33.30 -64.17
C ALA A 47 -3.39 33.47 -63.18
N LYS A 48 -4.63 33.56 -63.68
CA LYS A 48 -5.84 33.60 -62.83
C LYS A 48 -6.01 32.30 -62.06
N SER A 49 -5.84 31.15 -62.72
CA SER A 49 -5.89 29.83 -62.08
C SER A 49 -4.83 29.69 -60.98
N GLN A 50 -3.60 30.14 -61.24
CA GLN A 50 -2.52 30.16 -60.25
C GLN A 50 -2.86 31.07 -59.06
N LEU A 51 -3.40 32.27 -59.31
CA LEU A 51 -3.79 33.21 -58.26
C LEU A 51 -4.94 32.64 -57.41
N ASP A 52 -5.94 32.01 -58.03
CA ASP A 52 -7.03 31.33 -57.33
C ASP A 52 -6.52 30.15 -56.50
N GLN A 53 -5.54 29.38 -57.00
CA GLN A 53 -4.86 28.33 -56.23
C GLN A 53 -4.08 28.90 -55.03
N THR A 54 -3.32 29.97 -55.21
CA THR A 54 -2.57 30.60 -54.11
C THR A 54 -3.51 31.19 -53.06
N ARG A 55 -4.65 31.77 -53.46
CA ARG A 55 -5.69 32.24 -52.54
C ARG A 55 -6.29 31.10 -51.73
N ALA A 56 -6.58 29.97 -52.38
CA ALA A 56 -7.08 28.79 -51.69
C ALA A 56 -6.05 28.24 -50.68
N GLN A 57 -4.77 28.17 -51.06
CA GLN A 57 -3.68 27.78 -50.17
C GLN A 57 -3.51 28.74 -48.99
N PHE A 58 -3.59 30.06 -49.22
CA PHE A 58 -3.53 31.05 -48.15
C PHE A 58 -4.72 30.91 -47.18
N GLY A 59 -5.93 30.66 -47.70
CA GLY A 59 -7.10 30.39 -46.87
C GLY A 59 -6.93 29.14 -46.00
N GLN A 60 -6.38 28.05 -46.56
CA GLN A 60 -6.08 26.82 -45.81
C GLN A 60 -5.02 27.03 -44.73
N LEU A 61 -3.94 27.76 -45.05
CA LEU A 61 -2.89 28.10 -44.09
C LEU A 61 -3.42 28.97 -42.95
N GLN A 62 -4.29 29.93 -43.25
CA GLN A 62 -4.90 30.78 -42.24
C GLN A 62 -5.81 29.98 -41.30
N GLN A 63 -6.61 29.06 -41.86
CA GLN A 63 -7.44 28.15 -41.06
C GLN A 63 -6.60 27.22 -40.19
N ALA A 64 -5.52 26.65 -40.72
CA ALA A 64 -4.61 25.80 -39.96
C ALA A 64 -3.93 26.56 -38.81
N LEU A 65 -3.57 27.83 -39.03
CA LEU A 65 -2.98 28.69 -38.02
C LEU A 65 -3.98 29.05 -36.91
N ASP A 66 -5.25 29.28 -37.26
CA ASP A 66 -6.30 29.53 -36.26
C ASP A 66 -6.59 28.29 -35.42
N ILE A 67 -6.60 27.09 -36.03
CA ILE A 67 -6.71 25.82 -35.31
C ILE A 67 -5.52 25.65 -34.35
N ALA A 68 -4.28 25.80 -34.84
CA ALA A 68 -3.09 25.68 -34.00
C ALA A 68 -3.09 26.68 -32.83
N ARG A 69 -3.51 27.94 -33.07
CA ARG A 69 -3.68 28.93 -31.99
C ARG A 69 -4.74 28.54 -30.98
N SER A 70 -5.85 27.94 -31.42
CA SER A 70 -6.91 27.48 -30.52
C SER A 70 -6.44 26.31 -29.66
N GLU A 71 -5.71 25.36 -30.24
CA GLU A 71 -5.10 24.25 -29.52
C GLU A 71 -4.05 24.72 -28.52
N ASP A 72 -3.20 25.68 -28.91
CA ASP A 72 -2.19 26.24 -28.01
C ASP A 72 -2.83 26.99 -26.84
N ARG A 73 -3.93 27.74 -27.07
CA ARG A 73 -4.69 28.36 -25.98
C ARG A 73 -5.27 27.31 -25.03
N GLN A 74 -5.86 26.24 -25.56
CA GLN A 74 -6.38 25.15 -24.73
C GLN A 74 -5.27 24.47 -23.91
N LYS A 75 -4.08 24.28 -24.49
CA LYS A 75 -2.92 23.74 -23.77
C LYS A 75 -2.47 24.69 -22.67
N VAL A 76 -2.42 26.00 -22.93
CA VAL A 76 -2.07 27.00 -21.90
C VAL A 76 -3.09 26.98 -20.76
N ASP A 77 -4.38 27.01 -21.06
CA ASP A 77 -5.44 26.96 -20.05
C ASP A 77 -5.37 25.66 -19.23
N TRP A 78 -5.05 24.53 -19.89
CA TRP A 78 -4.85 23.24 -19.23
C TRP A 78 -3.62 23.24 -18.31
N LEU A 79 -2.50 23.81 -18.76
CA LEU A 79 -1.29 23.95 -17.94
C LEU A 79 -1.53 24.86 -16.74
N ASP A 80 -2.26 25.96 -16.91
CA ASP A 80 -2.63 26.86 -15.81
C ASP A 80 -3.52 26.17 -14.78
N ALA A 81 -4.47 25.34 -15.24
CA ALA A 81 -5.31 24.54 -14.34
C ALA A 81 -4.48 23.51 -13.55
N GLN A 82 -3.57 22.79 -14.23
CA GLN A 82 -2.65 21.85 -13.57
C GLN A 82 -1.71 22.55 -12.57
N GLN A 83 -1.20 23.74 -12.91
CA GLN A 83 -0.34 24.51 -12.01
C GLN A 83 -1.11 24.93 -10.75
N LYS A 84 -2.37 25.35 -10.87
CA LYS A 84 -3.23 25.66 -9.72
C LYS A 84 -3.48 24.44 -8.84
N GLU A 85 -3.70 23.26 -9.43
CA GLU A 85 -3.83 22.01 -8.67
C GLU A 85 -2.55 21.67 -7.92
N ILE A 86 -1.39 21.78 -8.58
CA ILE A 86 -0.08 21.57 -7.95
C ILE A 86 0.13 22.53 -6.78
N ASP A 87 -0.18 23.81 -6.96
CA ASP A 87 -0.02 24.82 -5.91
C ASP A 87 -0.99 24.57 -4.75
N TRP A 88 -2.22 24.11 -5.03
CA TRP A 88 -3.16 23.65 -4.01
C TRP A 88 -2.62 22.45 -3.23
N TYR A 89 -2.11 21.42 -3.91
CA TYR A 89 -1.50 20.26 -3.24
C TYR A 89 -0.26 20.64 -2.42
N LYS A 90 0.56 21.58 -2.88
CA LYS A 90 1.71 22.08 -2.12
C LYS A 90 1.28 22.80 -0.85
N ALA A 91 0.30 23.71 -0.95
CA ALA A 91 -0.24 24.40 0.22
C ALA A 91 -0.88 23.41 1.22
N GLU A 92 -1.56 22.38 0.72
CA GLU A 92 -2.15 21.32 1.54
C GLU A 92 -1.09 20.39 2.16
N LEU A 93 0.07 20.21 1.52
CA LEU A 93 1.20 19.47 2.10
C LEU A 93 1.91 20.29 3.18
N GLU A 94 2.02 21.61 3.00
CA GLU A 94 2.59 22.53 4.00
C GLU A 94 1.68 22.68 5.22
N SER A 95 0.36 22.57 5.05
CA SER A 95 -0.60 22.61 6.15
C SER A 95 -0.64 21.31 6.98
N ARG A 96 -0.11 20.20 6.47
CA ARG A 96 -0.08 18.93 7.20
C ARG A 96 0.89 19.00 8.37
N PRO A 97 0.48 18.51 9.56
CA PRO A 97 1.37 18.47 10.70
C PRO A 97 2.58 17.58 10.40
N LYS A 98 3.77 18.02 10.81
CA LYS A 98 4.99 17.22 10.64
C LYS A 98 4.85 15.93 11.45
N ILE A 99 5.08 14.79 10.80
CA ILE A 99 5.00 13.48 11.45
C ILE A 99 6.38 13.16 12.05
N THR A 100 6.43 12.95 13.36
CA THR A 100 7.63 12.52 14.08
C THR A 100 7.38 11.17 14.74
N GLN A 101 8.28 10.21 14.53
CA GLN A 101 8.15 8.88 15.12
C GLN A 101 8.97 8.75 16.41
N LYS A 102 8.34 8.26 17.47
CA LYS A 102 8.99 7.80 18.70
C LYS A 102 8.90 6.29 18.78
N ARG A 103 10.06 5.64 18.66
CA ARG A 103 10.19 4.19 18.61
C ARG A 103 10.54 3.63 19.98
N TYR A 104 9.85 2.57 20.39
CA TYR A 104 10.14 1.82 21.61
C TYR A 104 10.49 0.38 21.24
N LYS A 105 11.69 -0.05 21.60
CA LYS A 105 12.21 -1.37 21.21
C LYS A 105 11.79 -2.46 22.18
N ILE A 106 11.19 -3.52 21.66
CA ILE A 106 10.78 -4.70 22.41
C ILE A 106 11.49 -5.90 21.80
N LEU A 107 12.16 -6.67 22.64
CA LEU A 107 12.92 -7.85 22.20
C LEU A 107 12.18 -9.13 22.57
N THR A 108 11.97 -10.02 21.60
CA THR A 108 11.43 -11.35 21.84
C THR A 108 12.56 -12.38 21.87
N LEU A 109 12.64 -13.12 22.98
CA LEU A 109 13.62 -14.16 23.24
C LEU A 109 12.93 -15.49 23.50
N GLY A 110 13.52 -16.58 23.05
CA GLY A 110 13.04 -17.92 23.32
C GLY A 110 13.85 -18.96 22.55
N ILE A 111 13.85 -20.20 23.04
CA ILE A 111 14.48 -21.31 22.33
C ILE A 111 13.71 -21.56 21.02
N LYS A 112 14.35 -22.20 20.04
CA LYS A 112 13.71 -22.66 18.79
C LYS A 112 12.41 -23.40 19.07
N TRP A 113 11.41 -23.27 18.19
CA TRP A 113 10.14 -24.02 18.27
C TRP A 113 9.23 -23.70 19.47
N THR A 114 9.52 -22.65 20.24
CA THR A 114 8.66 -22.14 21.33
C THR A 114 7.41 -21.39 20.86
N GLY A 115 7.28 -21.13 19.56
CA GLY A 115 6.16 -20.35 19.00
C GLY A 115 6.29 -18.84 19.21
N LYS A 116 7.47 -18.36 19.61
CA LYS A 116 7.81 -16.94 19.78
C LYS A 116 7.49 -16.05 18.57
N THR A 117 7.70 -16.57 17.35
CA THR A 117 7.46 -15.85 16.09
C THR A 117 5.98 -15.72 15.83
N SER A 118 5.24 -16.83 15.98
CA SER A 118 3.78 -16.83 15.87
C SER A 118 3.15 -15.90 16.90
N LEU A 119 3.67 -15.92 18.14
CA LEU A 119 3.24 -15.00 19.19
C LEU A 119 3.53 -13.55 18.78
N THR A 120 4.77 -13.26 18.39
CA THR A 120 5.22 -11.92 17.96
C THR A 120 4.35 -11.37 16.86
N LEU A 121 4.09 -12.17 15.82
CA LEU A 121 3.22 -11.78 14.72
C LEU A 121 1.78 -11.58 15.16
N LYS A 122 1.22 -12.45 16.01
CA LYS A 122 -0.17 -12.30 16.48
C LYS A 122 -0.39 -10.99 17.23
N TRP A 123 0.58 -10.55 18.03
CA TRP A 123 0.44 -9.27 18.74
C TRP A 123 1.07 -8.08 17.98
N ALA A 124 1.92 -8.27 16.98
CA ALA A 124 2.36 -7.17 16.11
C ALA A 124 1.31 -6.86 15.03
N ASN A 125 0.73 -7.89 14.43
CA ASN A 125 -0.30 -7.82 13.41
C ASN A 125 -1.30 -9.00 13.56
N PRO A 126 -2.47 -8.76 14.20
CA PRO A 126 -3.43 -9.82 14.51
C PRO A 126 -4.06 -10.49 13.28
N LEU A 127 -3.92 -9.90 12.09
CA LEU A 127 -4.48 -10.41 10.83
C LEU A 127 -3.56 -11.40 10.10
N VAL A 128 -2.35 -11.66 10.61
CA VAL A 128 -1.42 -12.58 9.96
C VAL A 128 -1.89 -14.02 10.10
N ASP A 129 -1.93 -14.72 8.97
CA ASP A 129 -2.11 -16.17 8.91
C ASP A 129 -0.80 -16.86 9.32
N LEU A 130 -0.90 -17.74 10.31
CA LEU A 130 0.26 -18.44 10.87
C LEU A 130 0.69 -19.64 10.01
N GLY A 131 -0.16 -20.08 9.06
CA GLY A 131 0.08 -21.28 8.25
C GLY A 131 1.26 -21.18 7.28
N THR A 132 1.70 -19.97 6.93
CA THR A 132 2.78 -19.74 5.95
C THR A 132 4.14 -19.42 6.58
N LEU A 133 4.26 -19.54 7.90
CA LEU A 133 5.47 -19.09 8.60
C LEU A 133 6.64 -20.06 8.46
N GLN A 134 7.72 -19.57 7.85
CA GLN A 134 9.02 -20.22 7.87
C GLN A 134 9.79 -19.81 9.14
N GLY A 135 10.74 -20.65 9.57
CA GLY A 135 11.55 -20.36 10.76
C GLY A 135 12.33 -19.05 10.61
N THR A 136 12.15 -18.16 11.57
CA THR A 136 12.77 -16.82 11.58
C THR A 136 14.27 -16.90 11.84
N LYS A 137 15.07 -16.26 10.99
CA LYS A 137 16.47 -15.96 11.30
C LYS A 137 16.55 -14.75 12.24
N ILE A 138 16.10 -13.59 11.76
CA ILE A 138 15.95 -12.34 12.51
C ILE A 138 14.86 -11.54 11.77
N GLU A 139 13.78 -11.16 12.44
CA GLU A 139 12.75 -10.28 11.86
C GLU A 139 12.46 -9.11 12.79
N ARG A 140 12.20 -7.94 12.19
CA ARG A 140 11.79 -6.73 12.89
C ARG A 140 10.40 -6.35 12.43
N TYR A 141 9.49 -6.20 13.38
CA TYR A 141 8.12 -5.76 13.13
C TYR A 141 7.88 -4.39 13.73
N GLU A 142 7.16 -3.54 13.01
CA GLU A 142 6.75 -2.24 13.52
C GLU A 142 5.24 -2.24 13.73
N ARG A 143 4.79 -1.84 14.92
CA ARG A 143 3.38 -1.64 15.24
C ARG A 143 3.15 -0.24 15.78
N THR A 144 2.40 0.57 15.05
CA THR A 144 1.96 1.88 15.54
C THR A 144 0.92 1.68 16.65
N VAL A 145 1.20 2.26 17.81
CA VAL A 145 0.40 2.10 19.03
C VAL A 145 -0.57 3.26 19.22
N SER A 146 -0.10 4.48 19.01
CA SER A 146 -0.90 5.69 19.16
C SER A 146 -0.41 6.84 18.30
N HIS A 147 -1.32 7.78 18.04
CA HIS A 147 -1.03 9.04 17.37
C HIS A 147 -1.41 10.18 18.30
N VAL A 148 -0.45 11.04 18.63
CA VAL A 148 -0.69 12.21 19.47
C VAL A 148 -0.32 13.47 18.71
N LEU A 149 -1.33 14.26 18.35
CA LEU A 149 -1.13 15.57 17.78
C LEU A 149 -0.82 16.57 18.90
N THR A 150 0.40 17.10 18.91
CA THR A 150 0.80 18.16 19.83
C THR A 150 1.13 19.40 19.02
N LYS A 151 0.27 20.42 19.10
CA LYS A 151 0.38 21.66 18.30
C LYS A 151 0.41 21.34 16.79
N GLU A 152 1.56 21.50 16.15
CA GLU A 152 1.78 21.33 14.71
C GLU A 152 2.49 20.01 14.36
N VAL A 153 2.75 19.16 15.35
CA VAL A 153 3.51 17.93 15.18
C VAL A 153 2.65 16.73 15.56
N LEU A 154 2.48 15.81 14.61
CA LEU A 154 1.88 14.51 14.86
C LEU A 154 2.97 13.55 15.35
N THR A 155 2.94 13.19 16.62
CA THR A 155 3.85 12.19 17.17
C THR A 155 3.23 10.80 17.03
N GLU A 156 3.88 9.95 16.25
CA GLU A 156 3.56 8.53 16.14
C GLU A 156 4.37 7.75 17.16
N HIS A 157 3.69 6.98 18.00
CA HIS A 157 4.34 6.08 18.93
C HIS A 157 4.34 4.67 18.35
N VAL A 158 5.54 4.14 18.10
CA VAL A 158 5.73 2.88 17.39
C VAL A 158 6.47 1.90 18.28
N PHE A 159 5.97 0.68 18.38
CA PHE A 159 6.72 -0.45 18.94
C PHE A 159 7.51 -1.12 17.83
N GLU A 160 8.83 -1.12 17.97
CA GLU A 160 9.76 -1.89 17.13
C GLU A 160 10.04 -3.20 17.85
N ILE A 161 9.70 -4.33 17.23
CA ILE A 161 9.69 -5.64 17.85
C ILE A 161 10.71 -6.52 17.15
N GLY A 162 11.80 -6.84 17.83
CA GLY A 162 12.84 -7.74 17.33
C GLY A 162 12.54 -9.19 17.71
N ASP A 163 12.31 -10.07 16.73
CA ASP A 163 12.22 -11.52 16.93
C ASP A 163 13.52 -12.19 16.46
N TRP A 164 14.30 -12.71 17.41
CA TRP A 164 15.54 -13.41 17.14
C TRP A 164 15.32 -14.89 17.07
N GLY A 165 15.74 -15.55 15.98
CA GLY A 165 15.74 -17.01 15.89
C GLY A 165 16.40 -17.64 17.12
N GLY A 166 15.87 -18.77 17.61
CA GLY A 166 16.39 -19.40 18.83
C GLY A 166 17.83 -19.96 18.71
N GLU A 167 18.46 -19.86 17.55
CA GLU A 167 19.91 -20.09 17.32
C GLU A 167 20.78 -18.90 17.71
N HIS A 168 20.18 -17.71 17.73
CA HIS A 168 20.84 -16.42 17.79
C HIS A 168 20.63 -15.72 19.13
N ILE A 169 20.49 -16.50 20.21
CA ILE A 169 20.27 -15.93 21.55
C ILE A 169 21.46 -15.06 22.00
N VAL A 170 22.68 -15.40 21.57
CA VAL A 170 23.90 -14.63 21.82
C VAL A 170 23.86 -13.29 21.08
N ASP A 171 23.41 -13.27 19.83
CA ASP A 171 23.26 -12.04 19.05
C ASP A 171 22.18 -11.14 19.67
N ALA A 172 21.09 -11.73 20.18
CA ALA A 172 20.05 -11.01 20.90
C ALA A 172 20.57 -10.41 22.23
N GLN A 173 21.49 -11.09 22.92
CA GLN A 173 22.20 -10.52 24.08
C GLN A 173 23.09 -9.34 23.68
N GLN A 174 23.76 -9.42 22.53
CA GLN A 174 24.56 -8.30 22.02
C GLN A 174 23.67 -7.08 21.71
N GLU A 175 22.47 -7.28 21.16
CA GLU A 175 21.53 -6.19 20.92
C GLU A 175 21.07 -5.53 22.24
N LEU A 176 20.82 -6.31 23.31
CA LEU A 176 20.52 -5.78 24.65
C LEU A 176 21.65 -4.89 25.20
N ILE A 177 22.90 -5.18 24.85
CA ILE A 177 24.06 -4.40 25.28
C ILE A 177 24.22 -3.15 24.42
N MET A 178 24.04 -3.26 23.10
CA MET A 178 24.28 -2.16 22.16
C MET A 178 23.14 -1.14 22.15
N GLU A 179 21.89 -1.59 22.19
CA GLU A 179 20.72 -0.75 22.02
C GLU A 179 19.97 -0.46 23.34
N GLU A 180 19.01 0.47 23.29
CA GLU A 180 18.11 0.74 24.42
C GLU A 180 16.81 -0.04 24.25
N ILE A 181 16.72 -1.15 24.97
CA ILE A 181 15.53 -2.02 24.96
C ILE A 181 14.57 -1.58 26.06
N HIS A 182 13.32 -1.35 25.67
CA HIS A 182 12.26 -0.84 26.52
C HIS A 182 11.38 -1.96 27.09
N GLY A 183 11.28 -3.09 26.38
CA GLY A 183 10.52 -4.26 26.81
C GLY A 183 11.19 -5.57 26.41
N LEU A 184 11.00 -6.60 27.23
CA LEU A 184 11.51 -7.94 26.96
C LEU A 184 10.36 -8.95 27.00
N LEU A 185 10.24 -9.76 25.96
CA LEU A 185 9.29 -10.88 25.90
C LEU A 185 10.08 -12.19 25.91
N MET A 186 10.05 -12.90 27.02
CA MET A 186 10.65 -14.23 27.14
C MET A 186 9.58 -15.29 26.89
N VAL A 187 9.77 -16.13 25.88
CA VAL A 187 8.81 -17.16 25.47
C VAL A 187 9.37 -18.54 25.79
N VAL A 188 8.61 -19.30 26.58
CA VAL A 188 8.85 -20.71 26.87
C VAL A 188 7.63 -21.54 26.48
N ASP A 189 7.79 -22.84 26.25
CA ASP A 189 6.67 -23.72 25.87
C ASP A 189 6.55 -24.97 26.74
N LEU A 190 5.32 -25.50 26.82
CA LEU A 190 5.02 -26.73 27.56
C LEU A 190 5.15 -28.00 26.71
N ALA A 191 5.16 -27.86 25.38
CA ALA A 191 5.20 -28.98 24.44
C ALA A 191 6.32 -28.80 23.42
N GLY A 192 6.93 -29.89 22.97
CA GLY A 192 7.97 -29.86 21.94
C GLY A 192 7.47 -29.50 20.55
N LYS A 193 8.22 -29.95 19.53
CA LYS A 193 7.97 -29.61 18.12
C LYS A 193 6.59 -30.02 17.63
N ASP A 194 6.10 -31.17 18.10
CA ASP A 194 4.81 -31.71 17.68
C ASP A 194 3.61 -30.99 18.33
N GLY A 195 3.84 -30.26 19.43
CA GLY A 195 2.82 -29.40 20.07
C GLY A 195 1.62 -30.12 20.69
N GLN A 196 1.56 -31.45 20.67
CA GLN A 196 0.37 -32.21 21.07
C GLN A 196 0.35 -32.65 22.54
N LYS A 197 1.52 -32.78 23.19
CA LYS A 197 1.63 -33.31 24.55
C LYS A 197 2.63 -32.52 25.36
N LEU A 198 2.38 -32.46 26.67
CA LEU A 198 3.32 -31.97 27.65
C LEU A 198 4.64 -32.75 27.54
N GLU A 199 5.76 -32.03 27.44
CA GLU A 199 7.07 -32.63 27.30
C GLU A 199 8.03 -32.14 28.41
N PRO A 200 8.25 -32.93 29.48
CA PRO A 200 9.08 -32.51 30.60
C PRO A 200 10.55 -32.26 30.25
N SER A 201 11.13 -33.04 29.33
CA SER A 201 12.49 -32.84 28.81
C SER A 201 12.66 -31.44 28.25
N ARG A 202 11.69 -31.01 27.45
CA ARG A 202 11.65 -29.71 26.81
C ARG A 202 11.58 -28.56 27.82
N ILE A 203 10.81 -28.72 28.89
CA ILE A 203 10.75 -27.75 29.99
C ILE A 203 12.12 -27.66 30.69
N GLN A 204 12.76 -28.80 30.96
CA GLN A 204 14.07 -28.82 31.61
C GLN A 204 15.17 -28.17 30.75
N GLU A 205 15.17 -28.36 29.44
CA GLU A 205 16.07 -27.66 28.52
C GLU A 205 15.91 -26.14 28.62
N GLN A 206 14.66 -25.67 28.62
CA GLN A 206 14.34 -24.24 28.73
C GLN A 206 14.74 -23.65 30.09
N LEU A 207 14.54 -24.40 31.17
CA LEU A 207 14.99 -23.99 32.50
C LEU A 207 16.51 -23.92 32.62
N ARG A 208 17.25 -24.79 31.91
CA ARG A 208 18.72 -24.75 31.87
C ARG A 208 19.23 -23.54 31.08
N GLU A 209 18.61 -23.26 29.94
CA GLU A 209 18.97 -22.10 29.11
C GLU A 209 18.77 -20.79 29.89
N PHE A 210 17.60 -20.65 30.53
CA PHE A 210 17.22 -19.46 31.30
C PHE A 210 17.52 -19.60 32.81
N GLN A 211 18.57 -20.33 33.17
CA GLN A 211 19.00 -20.43 34.56
C GLN A 211 19.40 -19.06 35.14
N ALA A 212 19.39 -18.93 36.47
CA ALA A 212 19.64 -17.67 37.16
C ALA A 212 20.96 -16.98 36.76
N GLN A 213 22.01 -17.74 36.45
CA GLN A 213 23.29 -17.22 35.97
C GLN A 213 23.17 -16.62 34.57
N SER A 214 22.43 -17.28 33.67
CA SER A 214 22.19 -16.78 32.31
C SER A 214 21.36 -15.48 32.33
N LEU A 215 20.39 -15.37 33.26
CA LEU A 215 19.56 -14.17 33.41
C LEU A 215 20.38 -12.90 33.70
N GLN A 216 21.54 -13.01 34.36
CA GLN A 216 22.39 -11.86 34.65
C GLN A 216 22.90 -11.17 33.38
N PHE A 217 23.06 -11.90 32.28
CA PHE A 217 23.47 -11.34 30.99
C PHE A 217 22.33 -10.60 30.29
N PHE A 218 21.09 -11.06 30.46
CA PHE A 218 19.92 -10.37 29.92
C PHE A 218 19.58 -9.11 30.74
N PHE A 219 19.77 -9.16 32.06
CA PHE A 219 19.49 -8.07 33.00
C PHE A 219 20.76 -7.31 33.41
N SER A 220 21.54 -6.88 32.43
CA SER A 220 22.67 -5.98 32.65
C SER A 220 22.20 -4.65 33.27
N PRO A 221 23.08 -3.89 33.97
CA PRO A 221 22.70 -2.58 34.54
C PRO A 221 22.09 -1.61 33.52
N LYS A 222 22.53 -1.67 32.26
CA LYS A 222 21.94 -0.88 31.17
C LYS A 222 20.51 -1.33 30.87
N THR A 223 20.30 -2.63 30.70
CA THR A 223 18.97 -3.20 30.47
C THR A 223 18.04 -2.89 31.65
N LEU A 224 18.51 -3.00 32.89
CA LEU A 224 17.73 -2.67 34.08
C LEU A 224 17.34 -1.19 34.17
N ALA A 225 18.10 -0.30 33.53
CA ALA A 225 17.79 1.13 33.50
C ALA A 225 16.82 1.52 32.37
N SER A 226 16.90 0.88 31.21
CA SER A 226 16.06 1.21 30.04
C SER A 226 14.78 0.37 29.94
N CYS A 227 14.83 -0.89 30.39
CA CYS A 227 13.74 -1.84 30.26
C CYS A 227 12.69 -1.56 31.33
N LYS A 228 11.46 -1.28 30.88
CA LYS A 228 10.33 -0.95 31.75
C LYS A 228 9.48 -2.16 32.10
N ALA A 229 9.43 -3.16 31.22
CA ALA A 229 8.58 -4.32 31.37
C ALA A 229 9.22 -5.59 30.81
N VAL A 230 9.09 -6.68 31.56
CA VAL A 230 9.48 -8.03 31.15
C VAL A 230 8.26 -8.93 31.26
N VAL A 231 7.96 -9.65 30.18
CA VAL A 231 6.89 -10.63 30.16
C VAL A 231 7.45 -12.01 29.93
N LEU A 232 7.25 -12.92 30.88
CA LEU A 232 7.42 -14.35 30.68
C LEU A 232 6.11 -14.93 30.15
N PHE A 233 6.11 -15.38 28.90
CA PHE A 233 4.97 -16.02 28.27
C PHE A 233 5.19 -17.54 28.20
N ILE A 234 4.36 -18.28 28.93
CA ILE A 234 4.33 -19.74 28.90
C ILE A 234 3.31 -20.16 27.82
N ASN A 235 3.85 -20.55 26.67
CA ASN A 235 3.10 -20.90 25.46
C ASN A 235 2.68 -22.38 25.43
N LYS A 236 1.74 -22.69 24.53
CA LYS A 236 1.15 -24.01 24.32
C LYS A 236 0.41 -24.53 25.56
N SER A 237 -0.30 -23.64 26.27
CA SER A 237 -1.12 -24.01 27.43
C SER A 237 -2.27 -24.95 27.09
N ASP A 238 -2.63 -25.05 25.81
CA ASP A 238 -3.67 -25.94 25.29
C ASP A 238 -3.36 -27.45 25.44
N VAL A 239 -2.11 -27.82 25.74
CA VAL A 239 -1.75 -29.22 26.03
C VAL A 239 -2.13 -29.66 27.45
N LEU A 240 -2.47 -28.72 28.32
CA LEU A 240 -2.94 -28.99 29.67
C LEU A 240 -4.46 -29.07 29.69
N SER A 241 -4.97 -30.02 30.47
CA SER A 241 -6.41 -30.22 30.65
C SER A 241 -6.90 -29.55 31.93
N GLY A 242 -8.06 -28.94 31.90
CA GLY A 242 -8.69 -28.36 33.09
C GLY A 242 -9.33 -27.00 32.81
N THR A 243 -9.70 -26.32 33.90
CA THR A 243 -10.18 -24.95 33.82
C THR A 243 -9.01 -23.98 33.53
N PRO A 244 -9.26 -22.79 32.95
CA PRO A 244 -8.20 -21.81 32.68
C PRO A 244 -7.33 -21.47 33.90
N ALA A 245 -7.93 -21.42 35.09
CA ALA A 245 -7.22 -21.13 36.34
C ALA A 245 -6.32 -22.30 36.78
N GLU A 246 -6.75 -23.55 36.59
CA GLU A 246 -5.95 -24.73 36.89
C GLU A 246 -4.79 -24.85 35.92
N VAL A 247 -5.04 -24.67 34.61
CA VAL A 247 -4.02 -24.65 33.56
C VAL A 247 -2.96 -23.59 33.83
N GLU A 248 -3.38 -22.38 34.21
CA GLU A 248 -2.44 -21.31 34.57
C GLU A 248 -1.59 -21.68 35.80
N LYS A 249 -2.21 -22.23 36.84
CA LYS A 249 -1.52 -22.64 38.07
C LYS A 249 -0.51 -23.76 37.80
N GLU A 250 -0.91 -24.75 37.01
CA GLU A 250 -0.07 -25.89 36.63
C GLU A 250 1.11 -25.46 35.75
N ALA A 251 0.85 -24.65 34.71
CA ALA A 251 1.89 -24.09 33.84
C ALA A 251 2.92 -23.26 34.61
N ARG A 252 2.46 -22.40 35.53
CA ARG A 252 3.33 -21.64 36.44
C ARG A 252 4.11 -22.55 37.36
N GLY A 253 3.54 -23.69 37.77
CA GLY A 253 4.21 -24.70 38.58
C GLY A 253 5.47 -25.26 37.89
N TYR A 254 5.36 -25.64 36.62
CA TYR A 254 6.50 -26.17 35.84
C TYR A 254 7.65 -25.18 35.70
N TYR A 255 7.34 -23.90 35.49
CA TYR A 255 8.34 -22.85 35.32
C TYR A 255 8.65 -22.07 36.60
N LYS A 256 8.21 -22.55 37.76
CA LYS A 256 8.45 -21.91 39.05
C LYS A 256 9.93 -21.52 39.30
N PRO A 257 10.93 -22.38 39.01
CA PRO A 257 12.34 -21.98 39.21
C PRO A 257 12.76 -20.75 38.40
N LEU A 258 12.26 -20.62 37.17
CA LEU A 258 12.51 -19.47 36.31
C LEU A 258 11.75 -18.24 36.81
N ILE A 259 10.49 -18.39 37.22
CA ILE A 259 9.67 -17.32 37.79
C ILE A 259 10.36 -16.75 39.04
N ASP A 260 10.73 -17.61 39.99
CA ASP A 260 11.41 -17.22 41.23
C ASP A 260 12.76 -16.53 40.95
N SER A 261 13.45 -16.91 39.86
CA SER A 261 14.70 -16.27 39.44
C SER A 261 14.47 -14.88 38.84
N LEU A 262 13.41 -14.71 38.05
CA LEU A 262 13.00 -13.42 37.49
C LEU A 262 12.52 -12.47 38.58
N GLU A 263 11.77 -12.95 39.58
CA GLU A 263 11.23 -12.12 40.67
C GLU A 263 12.32 -11.34 41.44
N ARG A 264 13.58 -11.79 41.41
CA ARG A 264 14.73 -11.08 41.99
C ARG A 264 14.95 -9.69 41.38
N TYR A 265 14.55 -9.49 40.13
CA TYR A 265 14.69 -8.22 39.40
C TYR A 265 13.43 -7.34 39.47
N LYS A 266 12.37 -7.79 40.16
CA LYS A 266 11.07 -7.12 40.22
C LYS A 266 11.11 -5.73 40.87
N ASN A 267 12.13 -5.46 41.70
CA ASN A 267 12.33 -4.14 42.30
C ASN A 267 12.78 -3.09 41.28
N ASN A 268 13.35 -3.51 40.16
CA ASN A 268 13.90 -2.64 39.13
C ASN A 268 13.03 -2.63 37.87
N ILE A 269 12.41 -3.76 37.52
CA ILE A 269 11.59 -3.92 36.31
C ILE A 269 10.23 -4.50 36.67
N ASP A 270 9.18 -4.08 35.96
CA ASP A 270 7.87 -4.71 36.07
C ASP A 270 7.88 -6.08 35.37
N ILE A 271 7.68 -7.15 36.15
CA ILE A 271 7.73 -8.52 35.64
C ILE A 271 6.32 -9.12 35.69
N ARG A 272 5.85 -9.63 34.55
CA ARG A 272 4.56 -10.30 34.42
C ARG A 272 4.70 -11.68 33.83
N VAL A 273 4.02 -12.66 34.42
CA VAL A 273 3.91 -14.02 33.87
C VAL A 273 2.53 -14.17 33.24
N LEU A 274 2.51 -14.58 31.98
CA LEU A 274 1.30 -14.88 31.22
C LEU A 274 1.34 -16.33 30.75
N VAL A 275 0.19 -17.00 30.81
CA VAL A 275 0.01 -18.35 30.27
C VAL A 275 -0.98 -18.26 29.12
N GLY A 276 -0.66 -18.89 28.00
CA GLY A 276 -1.54 -18.85 26.84
C GLY A 276 -1.11 -19.75 25.70
N SER A 277 -1.79 -19.56 24.57
CA SER A 277 -1.54 -20.30 23.33
C SER A 277 -1.57 -19.35 22.14
N ALA A 278 -0.45 -19.25 21.44
CA ALA A 278 -0.34 -18.46 20.22
C ALA A 278 -1.28 -18.98 19.12
N SER A 279 -1.56 -20.28 19.07
CA SER A 279 -2.44 -20.91 18.08
C SER A 279 -3.88 -20.43 18.21
N TYR A 280 -4.37 -20.31 19.44
CA TYR A 280 -5.74 -19.88 19.74
C TYR A 280 -5.85 -18.38 20.06
N GLY A 281 -4.73 -17.66 20.15
CA GLY A 281 -4.70 -16.23 20.50
C GLY A 281 -4.96 -15.95 21.99
N HIS A 282 -5.06 -16.98 22.83
CA HIS A 282 -5.32 -16.84 24.27
C HIS A 282 -4.19 -16.04 24.94
N SER A 283 -4.57 -15.01 25.70
CA SER A 283 -3.67 -14.11 26.47
C SER A 283 -2.75 -13.18 25.66
N THR A 284 -2.81 -13.20 24.32
CA THR A 284 -2.00 -12.31 23.46
C THR A 284 -2.39 -10.83 23.57
N HIS A 285 -3.67 -10.55 23.80
CA HIS A 285 -4.16 -9.18 24.05
C HIS A 285 -3.65 -8.62 25.38
N HIS A 286 -3.59 -9.45 26.43
CA HIS A 286 -3.02 -9.06 27.72
C HIS A 286 -1.53 -8.72 27.64
N LEU A 287 -0.79 -9.41 26.78
CA LEU A 287 0.61 -9.11 26.47
C LEU A 287 0.75 -7.69 25.87
N PHE A 288 -0.02 -7.39 24.82
CA PHE A 288 0.00 -6.08 24.17
C PHE A 288 -0.36 -4.96 25.15
N SER A 289 -1.49 -5.10 25.84
CA SER A 289 -2.00 -4.07 26.76
C SER A 289 -1.03 -3.81 27.92
N HIS A 290 -0.30 -4.83 28.37
CA HIS A 290 0.73 -4.66 29.39
C HIS A 290 1.93 -3.86 28.90
N PHE A 291 2.45 -4.15 27.70
CA PHE A 291 3.54 -3.35 27.13
C PHE A 291 3.13 -1.91 26.88
N VAL A 292 1.91 -1.68 26.40
CA VAL A 292 1.36 -0.32 26.26
C VAL A 292 1.30 0.39 27.61
N GLU A 293 0.77 -0.25 28.65
CA GLU A 293 0.63 0.36 29.98
C GLU A 293 1.98 0.74 30.60
N ARG A 294 3.00 -0.10 30.42
CA ARG A 294 4.30 0.07 31.09
C ARG A 294 5.33 0.84 30.28
N ILE A 295 5.37 0.67 28.96
CA ILE A 295 6.41 1.28 28.12
C ILE A 295 6.02 2.69 27.71
N LEU A 296 4.77 2.85 27.29
CA LEU A 296 4.28 4.08 26.68
C LEU A 296 3.99 5.13 27.76
N PRO A 297 4.47 6.37 27.64
CA PRO A 297 4.21 7.40 28.62
C PRO A 297 2.73 7.83 28.59
N LYS A 298 2.18 8.26 29.72
CA LYS A 298 0.73 8.54 29.85
C LYS A 298 0.23 9.64 28.91
N ASN A 299 1.10 10.57 28.51
CA ASN A 299 0.77 11.63 27.55
C ASN A 299 0.71 11.13 26.10
N ALA A 300 1.14 9.89 25.84
CA ALA A 300 1.09 9.25 24.54
C ALA A 300 -0.18 8.42 24.34
N TYR A 301 -1.10 8.40 25.31
CA TYR A 301 -2.39 7.71 25.16
C TYR A 301 -3.36 8.56 24.34
N ASP A 302 -3.78 8.01 23.19
CA ASP A 302 -4.89 8.58 22.43
C ASP A 302 -6.24 7.98 22.91
N PRO A 303 -7.37 8.66 22.65
CA PRO A 303 -8.68 8.17 23.06
C PRO A 303 -9.05 6.79 22.50
N GLN A 304 -8.55 6.45 21.31
CA GLN A 304 -8.82 5.16 20.67
C GLN A 304 -8.10 4.01 21.39
N LEU A 305 -6.83 4.21 21.77
CA LEU A 305 -6.03 3.27 22.53
C LEU A 305 -6.66 2.99 23.89
N LEU A 306 -7.11 4.04 24.59
CA LEU A 306 -7.81 3.89 25.86
C LEU A 306 -9.12 3.10 25.72
N GLN A 307 -9.85 3.28 24.62
CA GLN A 307 -11.06 2.51 24.34
C GLN A 307 -10.74 1.03 24.09
N ARG A 308 -9.68 0.72 23.32
CA ARG A 308 -9.20 -0.66 23.10
C ARG A 308 -8.78 -1.30 24.43
N MET A 309 -7.98 -0.59 25.24
CA MET A 309 -7.55 -1.09 26.55
C MET A 309 -8.72 -1.34 27.50
N LYS A 310 -9.77 -0.49 27.48
CA LYS A 310 -10.98 -0.70 28.30
C LYS A 310 -11.80 -1.91 27.86
N GLN A 311 -11.88 -2.19 26.56
CA GLN A 311 -12.52 -3.40 26.05
C GLN A 311 -11.78 -4.66 26.49
N ASP A 312 -10.45 -4.59 26.61
CA ASP A 312 -9.60 -5.70 27.05
C ASP A 312 -9.64 -5.98 28.57
N MET A 313 -10.10 -5.01 29.38
CA MET A 313 -10.23 -5.15 30.85
C MET A 313 -11.65 -5.53 31.32
N GLY A 314 -12.64 -5.56 30.41
CA GLY A 314 -13.97 -6.06 30.72
C GLY A 314 -14.01 -7.60 30.80
N PRO A 315 -14.88 -8.21 31.64
CA PRO A 315 -15.12 -9.64 31.59
C PRO A 315 -15.60 -10.00 30.18
N ASN A 316 -14.80 -10.83 29.50
CA ASN A 316 -14.96 -11.16 28.09
C ASN A 316 -16.34 -11.80 27.81
N PRO A 317 -17.26 -11.17 27.08
CA PRO A 317 -18.57 -11.77 26.75
C PRO A 317 -18.44 -12.98 25.79
N ALA A 318 -17.26 -13.20 25.20
CA ALA A 318 -16.98 -14.39 24.39
C ALA A 318 -16.93 -15.69 25.22
N LEU A 319 -16.53 -15.62 26.49
CA LEU A 319 -16.54 -16.78 27.40
C LEU A 319 -17.97 -17.15 27.87
N ALA A 320 -18.91 -16.21 27.81
CA ALA A 320 -20.31 -16.48 28.15
C ALA A 320 -21.09 -17.16 27.02
N ARG A 321 -20.64 -17.04 25.75
CA ARG A 321 -21.35 -17.63 24.59
C ARG A 321 -20.94 -19.06 24.27
N THR A 322 -19.76 -19.53 24.67
CA THR A 322 -19.35 -20.93 24.48
C THR A 322 -19.86 -21.87 25.58
N ALA A 323 -20.35 -21.34 26.71
CA ALA A 323 -20.97 -22.13 27.78
C ALA A 323 -22.48 -22.41 27.57
N GLN A 324 -23.08 -21.92 26.46
CA GLN A 324 -24.48 -22.16 26.09
C GLN A 324 -24.57 -22.71 24.66
N LEU A 325 -23.95 -23.85 24.40
CA LEU A 325 -24.45 -24.70 23.32
C LEU A 325 -25.72 -25.40 23.83
N PRO A 326 -26.88 -25.24 23.18
CA PRO A 326 -28.05 -26.06 23.47
C PRO A 326 -27.66 -27.52 23.22
N ALA A 327 -28.00 -28.41 24.15
CA ALA A 327 -27.89 -29.85 23.92
C ALA A 327 -28.58 -30.21 22.59
N PRO A 328 -28.02 -31.15 21.79
CA PRO A 328 -28.63 -31.54 20.53
C PRO A 328 -30.05 -32.05 20.79
N GLN A 329 -31.03 -31.31 20.27
CA GLN A 329 -32.43 -31.71 20.30
C GLN A 329 -32.59 -32.95 19.42
N LEU A 330 -33.02 -34.06 20.03
CA LEU A 330 -33.45 -35.25 19.30
C LEU A 330 -34.60 -34.86 18.34
N PRO A 331 -34.66 -35.42 17.12
CA PRO A 331 -35.71 -35.10 16.16
C PRO A 331 -37.09 -35.42 16.75
N GLN A 332 -37.97 -34.42 16.78
CA GLN A 332 -39.37 -34.62 17.15
C GLN A 332 -40.08 -35.48 16.08
N PRO A 333 -40.96 -36.43 16.48
CA PRO A 333 -41.74 -37.21 15.53
C PRO A 333 -42.78 -36.33 14.82
N LEU A 334 -42.88 -36.50 13.50
CA LEU A 334 -43.81 -35.78 12.63
C LEU A 334 -45.28 -35.95 13.08
N PRO A 335 -46.10 -34.89 13.05
CA PRO A 335 -47.52 -34.99 13.39
C PRO A 335 -48.29 -35.80 12.34
N GLN A 336 -49.03 -36.80 12.82
CA GLN A 336 -49.96 -37.63 12.03
C GLN A 336 -51.03 -36.75 11.37
N GLN A 337 -51.07 -36.73 10.04
CA GLN A 337 -52.16 -36.17 9.27
C GLN A 337 -53.42 -37.03 9.45
N VAL A 338 -54.41 -36.45 10.11
CA VAL A 338 -55.79 -36.96 10.16
C VAL A 338 -56.37 -36.92 8.75
N ARG A 339 -56.72 -38.08 8.20
CA ARG A 339 -57.47 -38.19 6.94
C ARG A 339 -58.95 -37.85 7.19
N PRO A 340 -59.61 -37.08 6.31
CA PRO A 340 -61.03 -36.80 6.43
C PRO A 340 -61.87 -38.00 5.95
N ASN A 341 -62.95 -38.27 6.68
CA ASN A 341 -63.99 -39.23 6.30
C ASN A 341 -64.62 -38.84 4.96
N VAL A 342 -64.59 -39.76 4.00
CA VAL A 342 -65.47 -39.76 2.84
C VAL A 342 -66.52 -40.85 3.09
N ARG A 343 -67.79 -40.45 2.94
CA ARG A 343 -68.98 -41.31 3.01
C ARG A 343 -69.02 -42.36 1.91
#